data_AF-A0A519EJ85-F1
#
_entry.id   AF-A0A519EJ85-F1
#
_cell.length_a   1.000
_cell.length_b   1.000
_cell.length_c   1.000
_cell.angle_alpha   90.00
_cell.angle_beta   90.00
_cell.angle_gamma   90.00
#
_symmetry.space_group_name_H-M   'P 1'
#
loop_
_entity.id
_entity.type
_entity.pdbx_description
1 polymer ?
#
loop_
_entity_poly.entity_id
_entity_poly.type
_entity_poly.pdbx_seq_one_letter_code
_entity_poly.pdbx_strand_id
1 'polypeptide(L)'
;MSSLEWAASALQAFDGVVQASAGFRSRDGQRRMAERVADTLAAATLGKAKSDEGDDDGPADPPVRAIAVIQAGTGVGKSLAYCAPAIALALARNTRVVISTATVALQEQLVNKDLPALAKLLPQPFRFALAKGRGRYVCQLKLERLTGMVAELGDDDPADDGEDDLFADDDHGAAARPTRPAHEVEARLQFYTHIAQTLATGAWDGDRDTLDTPPASEAWLPMAADAASCTGKHCPSFNQCVYYERRKLLVGAQVIVVNHDLLLASLGNRQLPELDNCLLILDEAHHLPATALAQFGCRMDLGRHGWVERLAQRAVRVGVRFEVTEVADVPMHAAQMRQALQETERLVMDLYGDGLKADLAGPAGLPGRGPARARLPRGELPEVLQGPLGRVAHHASGFLEALRVIASALRVEMREQPAMARKLSTLYAQLGALAPRLEQTLDTAQLLLREAAPDAVPAAKWFTLEVDGDQAMLQAHASPLLPGATLRHQLWSKVRG
;
A
#
# COMPACT_ATOMS: atom_id res chain seq x y z
N MET A 1 -11.48 1.57 -36.07
CA MET A 1 -12.14 2.87 -35.87
C MET A 1 -11.07 3.94 -35.74
N SER A 2 -11.31 5.12 -36.30
CA SER A 2 -10.47 6.31 -36.06
C SER A 2 -10.70 6.88 -34.65
N SER A 3 -9.82 7.76 -34.18
CA SER A 3 -10.00 8.46 -32.91
C SER A 3 -11.30 9.27 -32.87
N LEU A 4 -11.68 9.89 -33.98
CA LEU A 4 -12.93 10.64 -34.12
C LEU A 4 -14.17 9.75 -34.02
N GLU A 5 -14.16 8.58 -34.64
CA GLU A 5 -15.26 7.61 -34.56
C GLU A 5 -15.44 7.08 -33.14
N TRP A 6 -14.33 6.82 -32.44
CA TRP A 6 -14.34 6.42 -31.04
C TRP A 6 -14.89 7.51 -30.12
N ALA A 7 -14.45 8.76 -30.30
CA ALA A 7 -14.95 9.89 -29.51
C ALA A 7 -16.45 10.12 -29.74
N ALA A 8 -16.91 10.10 -30.99
CA ALA A 8 -18.32 10.26 -31.34
C ALA A 8 -19.19 9.14 -30.75
N SER A 9 -18.74 7.88 -30.83
CA SER A 9 -19.45 6.73 -30.25
C SER A 9 -19.54 6.84 -28.71
N ALA A 10 -18.44 7.23 -28.06
CA ALA A 10 -18.41 7.43 -26.61
C ALA A 10 -19.34 8.58 -26.15
N LEU A 11 -19.38 9.69 -26.89
CA LEU A 11 -20.29 10.80 -26.61
C LEU A 11 -21.75 10.42 -26.86
N GLN A 12 -22.04 9.65 -27.90
CA GLN A 12 -23.38 9.14 -28.17
C GLN A 12 -23.88 8.23 -27.03
N ALA A 13 -23.00 7.40 -26.45
CA ALA A 13 -23.33 6.59 -25.29
C ALA A 13 -23.71 7.45 -24.08
N PHE A 14 -22.99 8.57 -23.84
CA PHE A 14 -23.37 9.54 -22.81
C PHE A 14 -24.72 10.18 -23.08
N ASP A 15 -24.96 10.69 -24.29
CA ASP A 15 -26.23 11.34 -24.66
C ASP A 15 -27.41 10.36 -24.50
N GLY A 16 -27.23 9.08 -24.87
CA GLY A 16 -28.23 8.03 -24.67
C GLY A 16 -28.55 7.75 -23.20
N VAL A 17 -27.53 7.70 -22.34
CA VAL A 17 -27.71 7.54 -20.89
C VAL A 17 -28.48 8.72 -20.27
N VAL A 18 -28.15 9.96 -20.68
CA VAL A 18 -28.84 11.16 -20.22
C VAL A 18 -30.31 11.15 -20.64
N GLN A 19 -30.62 10.73 -21.86
CA GLN A 19 -32.01 10.62 -22.35
C GLN A 19 -32.81 9.53 -21.62
N ALA A 20 -32.17 8.40 -21.27
CA ALA A 20 -32.82 7.29 -20.59
C ALA A 20 -32.99 7.52 -19.07
N SER A 21 -32.31 8.50 -18.49
CA SER A 21 -32.37 8.79 -17.05
C SER A 21 -33.59 9.66 -16.70
N ALA A 22 -34.61 9.04 -16.11
CA ALA A 22 -35.83 9.74 -15.69
C ALA A 22 -35.54 10.86 -14.67
N GLY A 23 -35.96 12.09 -14.97
CA GLY A 23 -35.79 13.25 -14.08
C GLY A 23 -34.42 13.93 -14.15
N PHE A 24 -33.54 13.50 -15.05
CA PHE A 24 -32.21 14.08 -15.21
C PHE A 24 -32.27 15.37 -16.07
N ARG A 25 -31.84 16.50 -15.52
CA ARG A 25 -31.69 17.76 -16.29
C ARG A 25 -30.30 17.81 -16.91
N SER A 26 -30.23 17.67 -18.23
CA SER A 26 -29.00 17.89 -18.99
C SER A 26 -28.48 19.32 -18.74
N ARG A 27 -27.17 19.44 -18.54
CA ARG A 27 -26.48 20.72 -18.36
C ARG A 27 -25.37 20.84 -19.39
N ASP A 28 -25.25 21.98 -20.05
CA ASP A 28 -24.24 22.20 -21.10
C ASP A 28 -22.82 21.92 -20.61
N GLY A 29 -22.49 22.31 -19.38
CA GLY A 29 -21.18 22.05 -18.78
C GLY A 29 -20.88 20.56 -18.61
N GLN A 30 -21.90 19.74 -18.35
CA GLN A 30 -21.75 18.30 -18.21
C GLN A 30 -21.49 17.63 -19.57
N ARG A 31 -22.23 18.02 -20.61
CA ARG A 31 -22.03 17.50 -21.96
C ARG A 31 -20.66 17.91 -22.52
N ARG A 32 -20.24 19.16 -22.31
CA ARG A 32 -18.90 19.65 -22.69
C ARG A 32 -17.79 18.87 -21.97
N MET A 33 -17.99 18.53 -20.69
CA MET A 33 -17.07 17.66 -19.97
C MET A 33 -17.00 16.26 -20.60
N ALA A 34 -18.15 15.66 -20.90
CA ALA A 34 -18.21 14.33 -21.52
C ALA A 34 -17.54 14.29 -22.91
N GLU A 35 -17.79 15.32 -23.74
CA GLU A 35 -17.14 15.51 -25.04
C GLU A 35 -15.61 15.62 -24.88
N ARG A 36 -15.15 16.47 -23.95
CA ARG A 36 -13.70 16.63 -23.72
C ARG A 36 -13.04 15.35 -23.21
N VAL A 37 -13.72 14.58 -22.37
CA VAL A 37 -13.26 13.26 -21.92
C VAL A 37 -13.17 12.30 -23.11
N ALA A 38 -14.23 12.19 -23.92
CA ALA A 38 -14.27 11.32 -25.08
C ALA A 38 -13.14 11.61 -26.08
N ASP A 39 -12.96 12.87 -26.46
CA ASP A 39 -11.92 13.32 -27.40
C ASP A 39 -10.51 12.98 -26.88
N THR A 40 -10.26 13.26 -25.60
CA THR A 40 -8.95 13.05 -24.98
C THR A 40 -8.62 11.56 -24.94
N LEU A 41 -9.51 10.75 -24.40
CA LEU A 41 -9.26 9.31 -24.22
C LEU A 41 -9.18 8.58 -25.57
N ALA A 42 -9.93 9.03 -26.59
CA ALA A 42 -9.91 8.43 -27.92
C ALA A 42 -8.61 8.70 -28.70
N ALA A 43 -7.88 9.76 -28.38
CA ALA A 43 -6.60 10.10 -29.00
C ALA A 43 -5.42 9.25 -28.48
N ALA A 44 -5.53 8.68 -27.27
CA ALA A 44 -4.47 7.90 -26.64
C ALA A 44 -4.20 6.56 -27.33
N THR A 45 -2.93 6.17 -27.47
CA THR A 45 -2.54 4.82 -27.94
C THR A 45 -2.41 3.87 -26.74
N LEU A 46 -3.34 2.92 -26.59
CA LEU A 46 -3.34 1.95 -25.48
C LEU A 46 -2.71 0.61 -25.90
N GLY A 47 -2.09 -0.09 -24.94
CA GLY A 47 -1.58 -1.46 -25.14
C GLY A 47 -0.33 -1.55 -26.02
N LYS A 48 -0.11 -2.69 -26.67
CA LYS A 48 1.03 -2.85 -27.59
C LYS A 48 0.86 -1.96 -28.83
N ALA A 49 1.92 -1.25 -29.21
CA ALA A 49 1.95 -0.51 -30.47
C ALA A 49 1.82 -1.52 -31.64
N LYS A 50 1.14 -1.13 -32.71
CA LYS A 50 0.74 -2.00 -33.84
C LYS A 50 1.90 -2.62 -34.66
N SER A 51 3.15 -2.52 -34.23
CA SER A 51 4.31 -3.09 -34.92
C SER A 51 4.57 -4.58 -34.63
N ASP A 52 3.92 -5.18 -33.63
CA ASP A 52 4.21 -6.58 -33.21
C ASP A 52 3.40 -7.67 -33.94
N GLU A 53 2.45 -7.32 -34.82
CA GLU A 53 1.59 -8.30 -35.53
C GLU A 53 2.04 -8.61 -36.97
N GLY A 54 3.20 -8.11 -37.39
CA GLY A 54 3.84 -8.47 -38.66
C GLY A 54 5.36 -8.29 -38.57
N ASP A 55 6.10 -9.21 -39.19
CA ASP A 55 7.57 -9.23 -39.29
C ASP A 55 8.13 -7.98 -40.02
N ASP A 56 8.03 -6.80 -39.41
CA ASP A 56 8.67 -5.57 -39.88
C ASP A 56 9.48 -4.97 -38.73
N ASP A 57 10.80 -5.22 -38.76
CA ASP A 57 11.83 -4.72 -37.83
C ASP A 57 12.06 -3.18 -37.98
N GLY A 58 10.97 -2.41 -38.11
CA GLY A 58 10.99 -0.96 -38.09
C GLY A 58 10.86 -0.41 -36.66
N PRO A 59 11.48 0.74 -36.33
CA PRO A 59 11.26 1.38 -35.04
C PRO A 59 9.79 1.81 -34.91
N ALA A 60 9.07 1.19 -33.99
CA ALA A 60 7.67 1.53 -33.69
C ALA A 60 7.53 3.01 -33.29
N ASP A 61 6.55 3.70 -33.86
CA ASP A 61 6.25 5.09 -33.47
C ASP A 61 5.96 5.18 -31.95
N PRO A 62 6.43 6.25 -31.28
CA PRO A 62 6.21 6.41 -29.85
C PRO A 62 4.69 6.52 -29.57
N PRO A 63 4.19 5.86 -28.51
CA PRO A 63 2.77 5.86 -28.21
C PRO A 63 2.26 7.27 -27.89
N VAL A 64 1.12 7.64 -28.47
CA VAL A 64 0.50 8.94 -28.22
C VAL A 64 -0.12 8.94 -26.83
N ARG A 65 0.24 9.94 -26.02
CA ARG A 65 -0.37 10.22 -24.72
C ARG A 65 -1.34 11.37 -24.83
N ALA A 66 -2.51 11.24 -24.23
CA ALA A 66 -3.51 12.29 -24.20
C ALA A 66 -4.01 12.49 -22.77
N ILE A 67 -3.88 13.72 -22.24
CA ILE A 67 -4.26 14.07 -20.87
C ILE A 67 -5.08 15.35 -20.91
N ALA A 68 -6.18 15.38 -20.17
CA ALA A 68 -6.99 16.57 -19.96
C ALA A 68 -7.17 16.85 -18.47
N VAL A 69 -7.07 18.12 -18.11
CA VAL A 69 -7.43 18.62 -16.78
C VAL A 69 -8.73 19.38 -16.93
N ILE A 70 -9.79 18.89 -16.28
CA ILE A 70 -11.13 19.45 -16.39
C ILE A 70 -11.58 19.88 -15.00
N GLN A 71 -11.83 21.18 -14.83
CA GLN A 71 -12.46 21.70 -13.62
C GLN A 71 -13.98 21.69 -13.80
N ALA A 72 -14.68 20.99 -12.91
CA ALA A 72 -16.12 20.89 -12.91
C ALA A 72 -16.69 21.22 -11.53
N GLY A 73 -17.72 22.07 -11.48
CA GLY A 73 -18.38 22.45 -10.23
C GLY A 73 -19.06 21.28 -9.53
N THR A 74 -19.38 21.42 -8.24
CA THR A 74 -20.12 20.40 -7.49
C THR A 74 -21.54 20.24 -8.04
N GLY A 75 -22.06 19.01 -8.02
CA GLY A 75 -23.44 18.73 -8.40
C GLY A 75 -23.77 18.88 -9.90
N VAL A 76 -22.77 19.00 -10.77
CA VAL A 76 -22.95 19.04 -12.25
C VAL A 76 -23.12 17.66 -12.89
N GLY A 77 -23.11 16.59 -12.10
CA GLY A 77 -23.14 15.21 -12.62
C GLY A 77 -21.79 14.76 -13.18
N LYS A 78 -20.69 15.13 -12.50
CA LYS A 78 -19.30 14.80 -12.88
C LYS A 78 -19.11 13.30 -13.14
N SER A 79 -19.60 12.47 -12.21
CA SER A 79 -19.49 11.00 -12.29
C SER A 79 -20.00 10.46 -13.62
N LEU A 80 -21.19 10.88 -14.03
CA LEU A 80 -21.79 10.45 -15.28
C LEU A 80 -20.99 10.93 -16.50
N ALA A 81 -20.51 12.18 -16.46
CA ALA A 81 -19.80 12.82 -17.56
C ALA A 81 -18.45 12.18 -17.88
N TYR A 82 -17.72 11.68 -16.87
CA TYR A 82 -16.48 10.94 -17.13
C TYR A 82 -16.71 9.43 -17.30
N CYS A 83 -17.63 8.81 -16.52
CA CYS A 83 -17.81 7.36 -16.56
C CYS A 83 -18.41 6.89 -17.89
N ALA A 84 -19.50 7.52 -18.37
CA ALA A 84 -20.20 7.03 -19.55
C ALA A 84 -19.29 6.98 -20.80
N PRO A 85 -18.61 8.08 -21.21
CA PRO A 85 -17.73 8.02 -22.36
C PRO A 85 -16.50 7.13 -22.13
N ALA A 86 -15.90 7.15 -20.93
CA ALA A 86 -14.72 6.32 -20.64
C ALA A 86 -15.05 4.81 -20.72
N ILE A 87 -16.19 4.39 -20.17
CA ILE A 87 -16.64 2.99 -20.19
C ILE A 87 -16.99 2.58 -21.62
N ALA A 88 -17.78 3.37 -22.34
CA ALA A 88 -18.13 3.07 -23.73
C ALA A 88 -16.88 2.92 -24.61
N LEU A 89 -15.90 3.81 -24.43
CA LEU A 89 -14.63 3.75 -25.14
C LEU A 89 -13.79 2.54 -24.74
N ALA A 90 -13.71 2.21 -23.45
CA ALA A 90 -12.99 1.04 -22.97
C ALA A 90 -13.56 -0.25 -23.53
N LEU A 91 -14.90 -0.39 -23.55
CA LEU A 91 -15.59 -1.54 -24.14
C LEU A 91 -15.34 -1.65 -25.64
N ALA A 92 -15.47 -0.53 -26.39
CA ALA A 92 -15.21 -0.51 -27.83
C ALA A 92 -13.76 -0.85 -28.20
N ARG A 93 -12.82 -0.61 -27.28
CA ARG A 93 -11.38 -0.86 -27.48
C ARG A 93 -10.88 -2.14 -26.80
N ASN A 94 -11.76 -2.89 -26.14
CA ASN A 94 -11.41 -4.06 -25.32
C ASN A 94 -10.32 -3.76 -24.28
N THR A 95 -10.42 -2.61 -23.63
CA THR A 95 -9.51 -2.14 -22.56
C THR A 95 -10.29 -1.94 -21.26
N ARG A 96 -9.64 -1.38 -20.23
CA ARG A 96 -10.24 -1.17 -18.91
C ARG A 96 -10.22 0.30 -18.52
N VAL A 97 -11.14 0.70 -17.64
CA VAL A 97 -11.14 2.00 -16.98
C VAL A 97 -10.70 1.82 -15.53
N VAL A 98 -9.73 2.62 -15.10
CA VAL A 98 -9.37 2.76 -13.69
C VAL A 98 -9.85 4.13 -13.22
N ILE A 99 -10.70 4.16 -12.20
CA ILE A 99 -11.23 5.39 -11.60
C ILE A 99 -10.66 5.51 -10.20
N SER A 100 -9.79 6.50 -10.00
CA SER A 100 -9.21 6.81 -8.71
C SER A 100 -9.95 7.98 -8.06
N THR A 101 -10.29 7.86 -6.79
CA THR A 101 -11.02 8.87 -6.01
C THR A 101 -10.30 9.16 -4.70
N ALA A 102 -10.60 10.30 -4.08
CA ALA A 102 -9.92 10.72 -2.86
C ALA A 102 -10.42 10.04 -1.57
N THR A 103 -11.72 9.75 -1.43
CA THR A 103 -12.31 9.27 -0.17
C THR A 103 -13.11 7.97 -0.34
N VAL A 104 -13.21 7.18 0.73
CA VAL A 104 -14.00 5.94 0.76
C VAL A 104 -15.48 6.22 0.45
N ALA A 105 -16.04 7.30 0.99
CA ALA A 105 -17.42 7.69 0.72
C ALA A 105 -17.70 7.96 -0.77
N LEU A 106 -16.76 8.61 -1.49
CA LEU A 106 -16.90 8.83 -2.94
C LEU A 106 -16.82 7.51 -3.73
N GLN A 107 -15.99 6.57 -3.28
CA GLN A 107 -15.92 5.23 -3.88
C GLN A 107 -17.22 4.47 -3.74
N GLU A 108 -17.76 4.46 -2.52
CA GLU A 108 -19.03 3.80 -2.22
C GLU A 108 -20.17 4.43 -2.99
N GLN A 109 -20.21 5.76 -3.11
CA GLN A 109 -21.18 6.43 -3.96
C GLN A 109 -21.06 5.96 -5.42
N LEU A 110 -19.83 5.89 -5.94
CA LEU A 110 -19.59 5.47 -7.32
C LEU A 110 -20.00 4.00 -7.55
N VAL A 111 -19.65 3.10 -6.62
CA VAL A 111 -19.84 1.65 -6.74
C VAL A 111 -21.27 1.20 -6.38
N ASN A 112 -21.93 1.84 -5.41
CA ASN A 112 -23.24 1.44 -4.92
C ASN A 112 -24.39 2.19 -5.61
N LYS A 113 -24.11 3.32 -6.28
CA LYS A 113 -25.15 4.15 -6.92
C LYS A 113 -24.86 4.43 -8.39
N ASP A 114 -23.74 5.09 -8.70
CA ASP A 114 -23.52 5.64 -10.05
C ASP A 114 -23.22 4.55 -11.10
N LEU A 115 -22.29 3.63 -10.82
CA LEU A 115 -21.94 2.52 -11.73
C LEU A 115 -23.07 1.50 -11.92
N PRO A 116 -23.81 1.07 -10.86
CA PRO A 116 -25.01 0.24 -11.04
C PRO A 116 -26.09 0.90 -11.90
N ALA A 117 -26.28 2.22 -11.77
CA ALA A 117 -27.21 2.96 -12.61
C ALA A 117 -26.73 2.97 -14.07
N LEU A 118 -25.44 3.23 -14.30
CA LEU A 118 -24.83 3.18 -15.62
C LEU A 118 -24.91 1.80 -16.29
N ALA A 119 -24.69 0.73 -15.53
CA ALA A 119 -24.78 -0.64 -16.02
C ALA A 119 -26.17 -1.03 -16.54
N LYS A 120 -27.23 -0.36 -16.05
CA LYS A 120 -28.60 -0.54 -16.54
C LYS A 120 -28.93 0.29 -17.79
N LEU A 121 -28.21 1.40 -18.00
CA LEU A 121 -28.53 2.38 -19.04
C LEU A 121 -27.62 2.27 -20.26
N LEU A 122 -26.37 1.82 -20.10
CA LEU A 122 -25.46 1.61 -21.22
C LEU A 122 -25.89 0.40 -22.06
N PRO A 123 -25.75 0.47 -23.40
CA PRO A 123 -26.23 -0.58 -24.30
C PRO A 123 -25.40 -1.87 -24.20
N GLN A 124 -24.13 -1.77 -23.81
CA GLN A 124 -23.25 -2.92 -23.60
C GLN A 124 -23.08 -3.18 -22.10
N PRO A 125 -23.28 -4.43 -21.63
CA PRO A 125 -23.07 -4.77 -20.24
C PRO A 125 -21.60 -4.71 -19.89
N PHE A 126 -21.30 -4.23 -18.68
CA PHE A 126 -19.94 -4.19 -18.15
C PHE A 126 -19.94 -4.61 -16.67
N ARG A 127 -18.81 -5.12 -16.22
CA ARG A 127 -18.54 -5.44 -14.82
C ARG A 127 -17.63 -4.38 -14.22
N PHE A 128 -17.91 -4.03 -12.98
CA PHE A 128 -17.08 -3.14 -12.19
C PHE A 128 -16.71 -3.79 -10.86
N ALA A 129 -15.58 -3.37 -10.28
CA ALA A 129 -15.12 -3.87 -9.00
C ALA A 129 -14.35 -2.78 -8.24
N LEU A 130 -14.44 -2.83 -6.91
CA LEU A 130 -13.74 -1.94 -6.00
C LEU A 130 -12.43 -2.58 -5.54
N ALA A 131 -11.32 -1.91 -5.80
CA ALA A 131 -10.00 -2.27 -5.30
C ALA A 131 -9.76 -1.56 -3.97
N LYS A 132 -9.68 -2.34 -2.87
CA LYS A 132 -9.30 -1.85 -1.55
C LYS A 132 -7.94 -2.38 -1.13
N GLY A 133 -7.31 -1.67 -0.19
CA GLY A 133 -6.06 -2.12 0.42
C GLY A 133 -6.25 -3.47 1.13
N ARG A 134 -5.25 -4.35 1.06
CA ARG A 134 -5.31 -5.70 1.64
C ARG A 134 -5.73 -5.71 3.11
N GLY A 135 -5.22 -4.76 3.89
CA GLY A 135 -5.55 -4.59 5.32
C GLY A 135 -7.00 -4.25 5.62
N ARG A 136 -7.86 -4.06 4.60
CA ARG A 136 -9.32 -3.92 4.76
C ARG A 136 -10.05 -5.25 4.79
N TYR A 137 -9.40 -6.34 4.46
CA TYR A 137 -10.02 -7.67 4.46
C TYR A 137 -9.53 -8.51 5.63
N VAL A 138 -10.41 -9.34 6.18
CA VAL A 138 -10.04 -10.33 7.18
C VAL A 138 -9.16 -11.43 6.57
N CYS A 139 -8.15 -11.85 7.32
CA CYS A 139 -7.36 -13.03 7.02
C CYS A 139 -7.91 -14.20 7.83
N GLN A 140 -8.56 -15.13 7.15
CA GLN A 140 -9.13 -16.31 7.79
C GLN A 140 -8.09 -17.08 8.62
N LEU A 141 -6.87 -17.27 8.10
CA LEU A 141 -5.83 -17.99 8.83
C LEU A 141 -5.43 -17.28 10.13
N LYS A 142 -5.39 -15.94 10.15
CA LYS A 142 -5.13 -15.18 11.38
C LYS A 142 -6.32 -15.26 12.34
N LEU A 143 -7.53 -15.19 11.81
CA LEU A 143 -8.76 -15.31 12.60
C LEU A 143 -8.86 -16.69 13.28
N GLU A 144 -8.57 -17.78 12.56
CA GLU A 144 -8.53 -19.15 13.10
C GLU A 144 -7.53 -19.29 14.26
N ARG A 145 -6.37 -18.61 14.17
CA ARG A 145 -5.37 -18.60 15.25
C ARG A 145 -5.89 -17.85 16.49
N LEU A 146 -6.57 -16.73 16.29
CA LEU A 146 -7.11 -15.90 17.39
C LEU A 146 -8.28 -16.56 18.12
N THR A 147 -9.06 -17.42 17.45
CA THR A 147 -10.18 -18.14 18.06
C THR A 147 -9.78 -19.47 18.70
N GLY A 148 -8.48 -19.82 18.70
CA GLY A 148 -8.01 -21.06 19.34
C GLY A 148 -8.39 -22.34 18.61
N MET A 149 -8.99 -22.27 17.41
CA MET A 149 -9.30 -23.45 16.58
C MET A 149 -8.06 -24.21 16.06
N VAL A 150 -6.86 -23.77 16.46
CA VAL A 150 -5.55 -24.27 16.02
C VAL A 150 -4.70 -24.79 17.19
N ALA A 151 -5.22 -24.82 18.42
CA ALA A 151 -4.46 -25.25 19.61
C ALA A 151 -4.09 -26.75 19.64
N GLU A 152 -4.58 -27.59 18.72
CA GLU A 152 -4.45 -29.06 18.82
C GLU A 152 -3.35 -29.71 17.95
N LEU A 153 -2.37 -28.96 17.41
CA LEU A 153 -1.31 -29.58 16.60
C LEU A 153 0.10 -29.08 16.98
N GLY A 154 0.65 -29.63 18.07
CA GLY A 154 2.08 -29.94 18.19
C GLY A 154 2.88 -29.27 19.30
N ASP A 155 2.52 -29.51 20.57
CA ASP A 155 3.36 -29.30 21.76
C ASP A 155 4.38 -30.45 21.95
N ASP A 156 5.31 -30.61 21.02
CA ASP A 156 6.44 -31.56 21.16
C ASP A 156 7.77 -30.91 20.72
N ASP A 157 7.93 -29.60 20.93
CA ASP A 157 9.23 -28.93 20.82
C ASP A 157 9.52 -28.16 22.13
N PRO A 158 10.34 -28.71 23.05
CA PRO A 158 10.66 -28.08 24.33
C PRO A 158 11.53 -26.81 24.20
N ALA A 159 11.78 -26.34 22.97
CA ALA A 159 12.42 -25.05 22.68
C ALA A 159 11.43 -23.95 22.22
N ASP A 160 10.13 -24.25 22.15
CA ASP A 160 9.08 -23.26 21.90
C ASP A 160 8.60 -22.67 23.23
N ASP A 161 9.49 -21.91 23.89
CA ASP A 161 9.08 -21.03 24.99
C ASP A 161 7.98 -20.11 24.45
N GLY A 162 6.76 -20.31 24.95
CA GLY A 162 5.50 -19.68 24.51
C GLY A 162 5.40 -18.17 24.72
N GLU A 163 6.43 -17.40 24.37
CA GLU A 163 6.54 -15.95 24.55
C GLU A 163 6.62 -15.15 23.24
N ASP A 164 6.64 -15.78 22.06
CA ASP A 164 6.62 -15.05 20.79
C ASP A 164 5.17 -14.70 20.38
N ASP A 165 4.54 -13.82 21.15
CA ASP A 165 3.28 -13.17 20.77
C ASP A 165 3.47 -12.51 19.40
N LEU A 166 2.87 -13.14 18.39
CA LEU A 166 2.89 -12.72 16.99
C LEU A 166 2.39 -11.27 16.77
N PHE A 167 1.81 -10.67 17.82
CA PHE A 167 1.18 -9.35 17.83
C PHE A 167 1.59 -8.47 19.03
N ALA A 168 2.68 -8.79 19.74
CA ALA A 168 3.25 -7.83 20.67
C ALA A 168 3.76 -6.61 19.88
N ASP A 169 3.01 -5.51 19.90
CA ASP A 169 3.30 -4.28 19.17
C ASP A 169 4.76 -3.82 19.39
N ASP A 170 5.53 -3.76 18.30
CA ASP A 170 6.97 -3.47 18.29
C ASP A 170 7.35 -1.99 18.53
N ASP A 171 6.38 -1.15 18.94
CA ASP A 171 6.55 0.31 19.00
C ASP A 171 6.21 0.95 20.35
N HIS A 172 5.98 0.14 21.38
CA HIS A 172 6.00 0.61 22.77
C HIS A 172 7.08 -0.22 23.45
N GLY A 173 8.03 0.45 24.11
CA GLY A 173 9.22 -0.19 24.69
C GLY A 173 8.88 -1.48 25.44
N ALA A 174 9.86 -2.37 25.55
CA ALA A 174 9.80 -3.63 26.28
C ALA A 174 9.55 -3.49 27.80
N ALA A 175 8.80 -2.47 28.22
CA ALA A 175 8.02 -2.50 29.44
C ALA A 175 6.87 -3.48 29.20
N ALA A 176 6.88 -4.57 29.96
CA ALA A 176 5.79 -5.54 30.06
C ALA A 176 4.44 -4.84 29.90
N ARG A 177 3.71 -5.14 28.82
CA ARG A 177 2.28 -4.84 28.78
C ARG A 177 1.71 -5.43 30.07
N PRO A 178 1.00 -4.65 30.90
CA PRO A 178 0.33 -5.23 32.06
C PRO A 178 -0.49 -6.40 31.56
N THR A 179 -0.35 -7.55 32.21
CA THR A 179 -1.16 -8.74 31.95
C THR A 179 -2.61 -8.27 31.81
N ARG A 180 -3.13 -8.30 30.58
CA ARG A 180 -4.46 -7.75 30.31
C ARG A 180 -5.43 -8.40 31.27
N PRO A 181 -6.32 -7.63 31.92
CA PRO A 181 -7.31 -8.20 32.83
C PRO A 181 -8.04 -9.36 32.15
N ALA A 182 -8.30 -10.46 32.87
CA ALA A 182 -8.91 -11.65 32.30
C ALA A 182 -10.24 -11.36 31.56
N HIS A 183 -11.00 -10.37 32.02
CA HIS A 183 -12.25 -9.95 31.38
C HIS A 183 -12.04 -9.32 29.99
N GLU A 184 -10.94 -8.61 29.75
CA GLU A 184 -10.62 -8.04 28.44
C GLU A 184 -10.17 -9.12 27.45
N VAL A 185 -9.42 -10.11 27.94
CA VAL A 185 -8.99 -11.26 27.15
C VAL A 185 -10.21 -12.07 26.70
N GLU A 186 -11.13 -12.36 27.62
CA GLU A 186 -12.38 -13.06 27.35
C GLU A 186 -13.25 -12.28 26.35
N ALA A 187 -13.44 -10.97 26.55
CA ALA A 187 -14.21 -10.13 25.64
C ALA A 187 -13.61 -10.12 24.21
N ARG A 188 -12.29 -10.11 24.08
CA ARG A 188 -11.60 -10.20 22.77
C ARG A 188 -11.81 -11.57 22.12
N LEU A 189 -11.71 -12.65 22.87
CA LEU A 189 -11.94 -14.00 22.35
C LEU A 189 -13.39 -14.16 21.86
N GLN A 190 -14.35 -13.67 22.63
CA GLN A 190 -15.77 -13.64 22.23
C GLN A 190 -15.97 -12.82 20.96
N PHE A 191 -15.33 -11.64 20.86
CA PHE A 191 -15.38 -10.81 19.66
C PHE A 191 -14.84 -11.55 18.42
N TYR A 192 -13.64 -12.12 18.48
CA TYR A 192 -13.07 -12.86 17.34
C TYR A 192 -13.88 -14.10 16.97
N THR A 193 -14.43 -14.80 17.98
CA THR A 193 -15.31 -15.96 17.77
C THR A 193 -16.59 -15.56 17.05
N HIS A 194 -17.20 -14.45 17.45
CA HIS A 194 -18.37 -13.89 16.76
C HIS A 194 -18.06 -13.52 15.31
N ILE A 195 -16.95 -12.81 15.07
CA ILE A 195 -16.50 -12.45 13.71
C ILE A 195 -16.29 -13.72 12.86
N ALA A 196 -15.64 -14.75 13.40
CA ALA A 196 -15.44 -16.02 12.69
C ALA A 196 -16.75 -16.71 12.33
N GLN A 197 -17.73 -16.71 13.23
CA GLN A 197 -19.06 -17.27 12.97
C GLN A 197 -19.82 -16.49 11.88
N THR A 198 -19.80 -15.16 11.93
CA THR A 198 -20.46 -14.31 10.90
C THR A 198 -19.85 -14.50 9.51
N LEU A 199 -18.53 -14.69 9.43
CA LEU A 199 -17.84 -15.00 8.18
C LEU A 199 -18.21 -16.41 7.68
N ALA A 200 -18.18 -17.41 8.57
CA ALA A 200 -18.48 -18.81 8.22
C ALA A 200 -19.93 -19.02 7.77
N THR A 201 -20.88 -18.26 8.35
CA THR A 201 -22.30 -18.30 7.98
C THR A 201 -22.61 -17.49 6.72
N GLY A 202 -21.67 -16.69 6.20
CA GLY A 202 -21.89 -15.78 5.08
C GLY A 202 -22.71 -14.54 5.42
N ALA A 203 -22.98 -14.28 6.71
CA ALA A 203 -23.65 -13.07 7.18
C ALA A 203 -22.77 -11.82 6.99
N TRP A 204 -21.45 -12.00 6.96
CA TRP A 204 -20.48 -10.97 6.64
C TRP A 204 -19.52 -11.46 5.56
N ASP A 205 -19.08 -10.54 4.71
CA ASP A 205 -18.31 -10.82 3.50
C ASP A 205 -16.79 -10.67 3.67
N GLY A 206 -16.35 -10.39 4.90
CA GLY A 206 -14.95 -10.25 5.28
C GLY A 206 -14.30 -8.90 4.96
N ASP A 207 -15.07 -7.91 4.47
CA ASP A 207 -14.62 -6.53 4.26
C ASP A 207 -14.89 -5.69 5.52
N ARG A 208 -13.87 -5.01 6.06
CA ARG A 208 -14.01 -4.19 7.27
C ARG A 208 -15.09 -3.12 7.12
N ASP A 209 -15.19 -2.51 5.95
CA ASP A 209 -16.04 -1.33 5.75
C ASP A 209 -17.52 -1.73 5.53
N THR A 210 -17.84 -3.02 5.40
CA THR A 210 -19.23 -3.52 5.33
C THR A 210 -19.83 -3.83 6.70
N LEU A 211 -19.05 -3.73 7.78
CA LEU A 211 -19.53 -3.86 9.15
C LEU A 211 -20.25 -2.57 9.58
N ASP A 212 -21.44 -2.71 10.16
CA ASP A 212 -22.23 -1.57 10.68
C ASP A 212 -21.44 -0.71 11.68
N THR A 213 -20.64 -1.38 12.51
CA THR A 213 -19.73 -0.74 13.47
C THR A 213 -18.32 -1.27 13.25
N PRO A 214 -17.49 -0.59 12.45
CA PRO A 214 -16.12 -1.01 12.21
C PRO A 214 -15.33 -1.05 13.52
N PRO A 215 -14.61 -2.14 13.81
CA PRO A 215 -13.84 -2.27 15.05
C PRO A 215 -12.68 -1.27 15.09
N ALA A 216 -12.23 -0.98 16.31
CA ALA A 216 -11.00 -0.21 16.55
C ALA A 216 -9.79 -0.89 15.90
N SER A 217 -8.78 -0.10 15.53
CA SER A 217 -7.59 -0.61 14.83
C SER A 217 -6.89 -1.74 15.61
N GLU A 218 -6.81 -1.64 16.94
CA GLU A 218 -6.17 -2.66 17.79
C GLU A 218 -6.88 -4.02 17.77
N ALA A 219 -8.20 -4.04 17.56
CA ALA A 219 -8.98 -5.26 17.41
C ALA A 219 -8.98 -5.78 15.96
N TRP A 220 -8.79 -4.89 14.99
CA TRP A 220 -8.79 -5.25 13.57
C TRP A 220 -7.45 -5.80 13.07
N LEU A 221 -6.34 -5.11 13.40
CA LEU A 221 -4.99 -5.42 12.89
C LEU A 221 -4.57 -6.89 13.10
N PRO A 222 -4.86 -7.53 14.26
CA PRO A 222 -4.50 -8.93 14.48
C PRO A 222 -5.17 -9.90 13.51
N MET A 223 -6.40 -9.61 13.05
CA MET A 223 -7.14 -10.46 12.11
C MET A 223 -7.05 -9.98 10.65
N ALA A 224 -6.53 -8.79 10.40
CA ALA A 224 -6.43 -8.20 9.06
C ALA A 224 -5.42 -8.93 8.17
N ALA A 225 -5.75 -9.04 6.88
CA ALA A 225 -4.83 -9.53 5.87
C ALA A 225 -3.67 -8.55 5.67
N ASP A 226 -2.46 -9.08 5.68
CA ASP A 226 -1.22 -8.32 5.51
C ASP A 226 -0.41 -8.88 4.34
N ALA A 227 0.37 -8.03 3.68
CA ALA A 227 1.18 -8.44 2.53
C ALA A 227 2.45 -9.17 2.99
N ALA A 228 3.08 -8.68 4.04
CA ALA A 228 4.36 -9.19 4.51
C ALA A 228 4.22 -10.55 5.18
N SER A 229 3.10 -10.81 5.86
CA SER A 229 2.82 -12.10 6.52
C SER A 229 2.11 -13.13 5.62
N CYS A 230 1.83 -12.83 4.35
CA CYS A 230 0.98 -13.66 3.49
C CYS A 230 1.79 -14.50 2.49
N THR A 231 1.47 -15.79 2.43
CA THR A 231 2.12 -16.77 1.55
C THR A 231 1.40 -16.96 0.21
N GLY A 232 0.35 -16.18 -0.05
CA GLY A 232 -0.40 -16.20 -1.30
C GLY A 232 -1.01 -17.57 -1.61
N LYS A 233 -0.75 -18.09 -2.82
CA LYS A 233 -1.23 -19.40 -3.29
C LYS A 233 -0.77 -20.59 -2.42
N HIS A 234 0.27 -20.41 -1.61
CA HIS A 234 0.79 -21.43 -0.69
C HIS A 234 0.07 -21.41 0.66
N CYS A 235 -0.86 -20.47 0.88
CA CYS A 235 -1.61 -20.37 2.12
C CYS A 235 -2.54 -21.59 2.31
N PRO A 236 -2.55 -22.24 3.48
CA PRO A 236 -3.47 -23.34 3.77
C PRO A 236 -4.95 -22.98 3.60
N SER A 237 -5.30 -21.73 3.92
CA SER A 237 -6.67 -21.19 3.78
C SER A 237 -6.88 -20.41 2.48
N PHE A 238 -6.06 -20.64 1.44
CA PHE A 238 -6.14 -19.88 0.18
C PHE A 238 -7.51 -19.98 -0.50
N ASN A 239 -8.13 -21.15 -0.47
CA ASN A 239 -9.42 -21.40 -1.14
C ASN A 239 -10.58 -20.63 -0.52
N GLN A 240 -10.46 -20.22 0.74
CA GLN A 240 -11.48 -19.46 1.48
C GLN A 240 -10.99 -18.02 1.77
N CYS A 241 -9.91 -17.60 1.09
CA CYS A 241 -9.30 -16.30 1.32
C CYS A 241 -10.11 -15.16 0.68
N VAL A 242 -10.85 -14.42 1.52
CA VAL A 242 -11.65 -13.24 1.15
C VAL A 242 -10.89 -12.28 0.23
N TYR A 243 -9.67 -11.88 0.61
CA TYR A 243 -8.87 -10.94 -0.18
C TYR A 243 -8.64 -11.44 -1.62
N TYR A 244 -8.32 -12.72 -1.80
CA TYR A 244 -8.09 -13.29 -3.13
C TYR A 244 -9.38 -13.48 -3.92
N GLU A 245 -10.50 -13.81 -3.27
CA GLU A 245 -11.81 -13.82 -3.92
C GLU A 245 -12.19 -12.44 -4.45
N ARG A 246 -12.02 -11.39 -3.64
CA ARG A 246 -12.23 -10.00 -4.07
C ARG A 246 -11.29 -9.60 -5.20
N ARG A 247 -10.02 -10.03 -5.14
CA ARG A 247 -9.06 -9.79 -6.23
C ARG A 247 -9.42 -10.52 -7.52
N LYS A 248 -10.03 -11.71 -7.48
CA LYS A 248 -10.52 -12.40 -8.69
C LYS A 248 -11.59 -11.57 -9.42
N LEU A 249 -12.44 -10.85 -8.69
CA LEU A 249 -13.44 -9.95 -9.30
C LEU A 249 -12.79 -8.82 -10.11
N LEU A 250 -11.64 -8.30 -9.67
CA LEU A 250 -10.87 -7.29 -10.41
C LEU A 250 -10.36 -7.80 -11.77
N VAL A 251 -10.07 -9.10 -11.89
CA VAL A 251 -9.55 -9.69 -13.14
C VAL A 251 -10.59 -9.59 -14.26
N GLY A 252 -11.86 -9.84 -13.94
CA GLY A 252 -12.97 -9.81 -14.90
C GLY A 252 -13.70 -8.46 -15.02
N ALA A 253 -13.29 -7.45 -14.25
CA ALA A 253 -13.90 -6.12 -14.28
C ALA A 253 -13.33 -5.26 -15.42
N GLN A 254 -14.23 -4.60 -16.16
CA GLN A 254 -13.88 -3.58 -17.15
C GLN A 254 -13.66 -2.23 -16.48
N VAL A 255 -14.30 -1.99 -15.33
CA VAL A 255 -14.13 -0.76 -14.54
C VAL A 255 -13.61 -1.10 -13.15
N ILE A 256 -12.48 -0.51 -12.77
CA ILE A 256 -11.87 -0.70 -11.45
C ILE A 256 -11.88 0.63 -10.72
N VAL A 257 -12.53 0.67 -9.56
CA VAL A 257 -12.54 1.85 -8.68
C VAL A 257 -11.47 1.66 -7.62
N VAL A 258 -10.69 2.70 -7.32
CA VAL A 258 -9.57 2.66 -6.37
C VAL A 258 -9.41 3.99 -5.63
N ASN A 259 -8.74 4.06 -4.48
CA ASN A 259 -8.33 5.36 -3.90
C ASN A 259 -7.02 5.83 -4.51
N HIS A 260 -6.72 7.11 -4.35
CA HIS A 260 -5.42 7.67 -4.72
C HIS A 260 -4.27 6.95 -4.00
N ASP A 261 -4.40 6.62 -2.71
CA ASP A 261 -3.35 5.91 -1.98
C ASP A 261 -3.01 4.55 -2.59
N LEU A 262 -4.02 3.71 -2.85
CA LEU A 262 -3.77 2.38 -3.44
C LEU A 262 -3.35 2.48 -4.90
N LEU A 263 -3.83 3.46 -5.66
CA LEU A 263 -3.32 3.72 -7.01
C LEU A 263 -1.81 3.99 -6.96
N LEU A 264 -1.37 4.90 -6.10
CA LEU A 264 0.04 5.26 -5.97
C LEU A 264 0.88 4.10 -5.41
N ALA A 265 0.41 3.41 -4.37
CA ALA A 265 1.08 2.23 -3.80
C ALA A 265 1.16 1.04 -4.77
N SER A 266 0.28 1.00 -5.78
CA SER A 266 0.33 0.00 -6.84
C SER A 266 1.36 0.30 -7.93
N LEU A 267 1.93 1.51 -7.98
CA LEU A 267 2.90 1.87 -9.02
C LEU A 267 4.18 1.05 -8.87
N GLY A 268 4.47 0.22 -9.89
CA GLY A 268 5.61 -0.70 -9.85
C GLY A 268 5.26 -2.10 -9.34
N ASN A 269 4.04 -2.30 -8.85
CA ASN A 269 3.51 -3.58 -8.42
C ASN A 269 2.34 -4.01 -9.33
N ARG A 270 2.17 -5.32 -9.55
CA ARG A 270 1.07 -5.86 -10.38
C ARG A 270 -0.24 -5.99 -9.58
N GLN A 271 -0.64 -4.95 -8.86
CA GLN A 271 -1.88 -4.97 -8.06
C GLN A 271 -3.10 -4.50 -8.85
N LEU A 272 -2.90 -3.52 -9.73
CA LEU A 272 -3.87 -3.05 -10.70
C LEU A 272 -3.43 -3.49 -12.10
N PRO A 273 -4.33 -3.49 -13.10
CA PRO A 273 -3.94 -3.69 -14.49
C PRO A 273 -2.89 -2.67 -14.93
N GLU A 274 -2.14 -3.02 -15.96
CA GLU A 274 -1.11 -2.13 -16.52
C GLU A 274 -1.79 -0.85 -17.03
N LEU A 275 -1.37 0.28 -16.48
CA LEU A 275 -2.00 1.59 -16.72
C LEU A 275 -1.82 2.08 -18.16
N ASP A 276 -0.89 1.48 -18.90
CA ASP A 276 -0.63 1.78 -20.30
C ASP A 276 -1.62 1.11 -21.27
N ASN A 277 -2.39 0.14 -20.74
CA ASN A 277 -3.53 -0.51 -21.39
C ASN A 277 -4.86 -0.20 -20.69
N CYS A 278 -4.91 0.91 -19.94
CA CYS A 278 -6.12 1.39 -19.28
C CYS A 278 -6.37 2.87 -19.58
N LEU A 279 -7.64 3.26 -19.46
CA LEU A 279 -8.05 4.66 -19.37
C LEU A 279 -8.08 5.04 -17.89
N LEU A 280 -7.37 6.10 -17.49
CA LEU A 280 -7.30 6.55 -16.10
C LEU A 280 -8.14 7.81 -15.86
N ILE A 281 -9.08 7.73 -14.93
CA ILE A 281 -9.80 8.88 -14.40
C ILE A 281 -9.31 9.16 -12.98
N LEU A 282 -8.88 10.39 -12.71
CA LEU A 282 -8.58 10.88 -11.36
C LEU A 282 -9.66 11.87 -10.94
N ASP A 283 -10.60 11.41 -10.12
CA ASP A 283 -11.61 12.28 -9.52
C ASP A 283 -11.10 12.90 -8.23
N GLU A 284 -11.49 14.15 -7.96
CA GLU A 284 -10.96 14.97 -6.87
C GLU A 284 -9.42 15.02 -6.81
N ALA A 285 -8.79 15.08 -8.00
CA ALA A 285 -7.34 15.06 -8.21
C ALA A 285 -6.54 16.14 -7.45
N HIS A 286 -7.21 17.14 -6.88
CA HIS A 286 -6.58 18.14 -6.01
C HIS A 286 -6.02 17.54 -4.71
N HIS A 287 -6.47 16.34 -4.30
CA HIS A 287 -5.88 15.59 -3.19
C HIS A 287 -4.60 14.82 -3.57
N LEU A 288 -4.41 14.52 -4.86
CA LEU A 288 -3.31 13.68 -5.36
C LEU A 288 -1.91 14.16 -4.93
N PRO A 289 -1.57 15.48 -4.94
CA PRO A 289 -0.26 15.94 -4.51
C PRO A 289 0.05 15.58 -3.05
N ALA A 290 -0.91 15.79 -2.14
CA ALA A 290 -0.73 15.48 -0.72
C ALA A 290 -0.63 13.96 -0.49
N THR A 291 -1.48 13.17 -1.16
CA THR A 291 -1.41 11.70 -1.13
C THR A 291 -0.06 11.19 -1.65
N ALA A 292 0.46 11.77 -2.72
CA ALA A 292 1.77 11.41 -3.28
C ALA A 292 2.91 11.73 -2.31
N LEU A 293 2.91 12.91 -1.69
CA LEU A 293 3.93 13.29 -0.71
C LEU A 293 3.93 12.35 0.50
N ALA A 294 2.75 11.95 0.98
CA ALA A 294 2.62 11.01 2.08
C ALA A 294 3.10 9.59 1.69
N GLN A 295 2.74 9.11 0.50
CA GLN A 295 3.13 7.78 0.01
C GLN A 295 4.61 7.66 -0.32
N PHE A 296 5.23 8.72 -0.84
CA PHE A 296 6.65 8.73 -1.20
C PHE A 296 7.54 9.25 -0.08
N GLY A 297 6.97 9.63 1.07
CA GLY A 297 7.72 9.91 2.28
C GLY A 297 8.10 8.62 3.00
N CYS A 298 9.29 8.60 3.57
CA CYS A 298 9.80 7.50 4.36
C CYS A 298 10.34 8.00 5.70
N ARG A 299 10.27 7.11 6.70
CA ARG A 299 10.76 7.35 8.05
C ARG A 299 11.40 6.10 8.61
N MET A 300 12.40 6.28 9.48
CA MET A 300 13.02 5.20 10.23
C MET A 300 13.32 5.64 11.67
N ASP A 301 13.25 4.69 12.59
CA ASP A 301 13.64 4.87 13.99
C ASP A 301 15.16 4.68 14.12
N LEU A 302 15.82 5.59 14.84
CA LEU A 302 17.25 5.54 15.08
C LEU A 302 17.63 4.91 16.43
N GLY A 303 16.74 4.98 17.44
CA GLY A 303 17.06 4.60 18.82
C GLY A 303 16.50 3.24 19.25
N ARG A 304 15.31 2.85 18.79
CA ARG A 304 14.67 1.58 19.16
C ARG A 304 15.09 0.47 18.22
N HIS A 305 16.29 -0.06 18.41
CA HIS A 305 16.88 -1.06 17.50
C HIS A 305 16.70 -2.53 17.94
N GLY A 306 16.02 -2.81 19.07
CA GLY A 306 15.88 -4.18 19.60
C GLY A 306 15.15 -5.16 18.66
N TRP A 307 14.30 -4.66 17.77
CA TRP A 307 13.62 -5.47 16.75
C TRP A 307 14.59 -6.09 15.74
N VAL A 308 15.76 -5.47 15.51
CA VAL A 308 16.77 -5.96 14.55
C VAL A 308 17.32 -7.31 14.99
N GLU A 309 17.66 -7.43 16.28
CA GLU A 309 18.18 -8.67 16.87
C GLU A 309 17.11 -9.76 16.90
N ARG A 310 15.87 -9.40 17.26
CA ARG A 310 14.73 -10.34 17.23
C ARG A 310 14.49 -10.88 15.81
N LEU A 311 14.47 -10.01 14.80
CA LEU A 311 14.33 -10.44 13.41
C LEU A 311 15.48 -11.34 12.98
N ALA A 312 16.71 -11.01 13.36
CA ALA A 312 17.89 -11.82 13.03
C ALA A 312 17.83 -13.21 13.66
N GLN A 313 17.46 -13.30 14.95
CA GLN A 313 17.29 -14.58 15.65
C GLN A 313 16.21 -15.44 15.00
N ARG A 314 15.06 -14.85 14.67
CA ARG A 314 13.96 -15.56 13.97
C ARG A 314 14.40 -16.02 12.58
N ALA A 315 15.07 -15.16 11.81
CA ALA A 315 15.58 -15.48 10.49
C ALA A 315 16.62 -16.62 10.53
N VAL A 316 17.54 -16.60 11.49
CA VAL A 316 18.54 -17.67 11.67
C VAL A 316 17.88 -18.99 12.07
N ARG A 317 16.98 -18.96 13.05
CA ARG A 317 16.25 -20.16 13.50
C ARG A 317 15.51 -20.85 12.35
N VAL A 318 14.78 -20.06 11.57
CA VAL A 318 14.04 -20.57 10.40
C VAL A 318 15.02 -21.00 9.32
N GLY A 319 15.99 -20.16 9.00
CA GLY A 319 16.91 -20.37 7.89
C GLY A 319 17.80 -21.61 8.03
N VAL A 320 18.34 -21.87 9.23
CA VAL A 320 19.14 -23.07 9.52
C VAL A 320 18.29 -24.34 9.36
N ARG A 321 17.03 -24.31 9.81
CA ARG A 321 16.11 -25.44 9.69
C ARG A 321 15.83 -25.84 8.23
N PHE A 322 15.89 -24.88 7.31
CA PHE A 322 15.65 -25.09 5.87
C PHE A 322 16.93 -25.01 5.03
N GLU A 323 18.10 -25.16 5.65
CA GLU A 323 19.41 -25.24 4.99
C GLU A 323 19.70 -24.07 4.03
N VAL A 324 19.20 -22.87 4.34
CA VAL A 324 19.43 -21.67 3.51
C VAL A 324 20.82 -21.10 3.79
N THR A 325 21.67 -20.99 2.76
CA THR A 325 23.07 -20.58 2.90
C THR A 325 23.26 -19.12 3.32
N GLU A 326 22.41 -18.23 2.80
CA GLU A 326 22.45 -16.77 2.99
C GLU A 326 22.15 -16.36 4.44
N VAL A 327 21.68 -17.30 5.25
CA VAL A 327 21.42 -17.11 6.68
C VAL A 327 22.71 -16.86 7.45
N ALA A 328 23.85 -17.35 6.95
CA ALA A 328 25.15 -17.16 7.60
C ALA A 328 25.51 -15.67 7.76
N ASP A 329 25.06 -14.82 6.83
CA ASP A 329 25.38 -13.39 6.82
C ASP A 329 24.41 -12.56 7.66
N VAL A 330 23.25 -13.11 8.05
CA VAL A 330 22.20 -12.40 8.80
C VAL A 330 22.72 -11.80 10.13
N PRO A 331 23.44 -12.53 10.99
CA PRO A 331 23.96 -11.97 12.24
C PRO A 331 24.91 -10.79 12.01
N MET A 332 25.78 -10.87 10.99
CA MET A 332 26.68 -9.79 10.62
C MET A 332 25.90 -8.56 10.18
N HIS A 333 24.95 -8.72 9.25
CA HIS A 333 24.14 -7.61 8.77
C HIS A 333 23.35 -6.93 9.90
N ALA A 334 22.74 -7.72 10.79
CA ALA A 334 22.01 -7.21 11.94
C ALA A 334 22.90 -6.41 12.89
N ALA A 335 24.08 -6.96 13.25
CA ALA A 335 25.01 -6.29 14.15
C ALA A 335 25.57 -4.99 13.57
N GLN A 336 26.00 -5.00 12.31
CA GLN A 336 26.55 -3.82 11.65
C GLN A 336 25.50 -2.74 11.39
N MET A 337 24.29 -3.13 11.00
CA MET A 337 23.18 -2.18 10.83
C MET A 337 22.84 -1.51 12.16
N ARG A 338 22.76 -2.27 13.26
CA ARG A 338 22.51 -1.71 14.60
C ARG A 338 23.58 -0.72 15.01
N GLN A 339 24.86 -1.07 14.83
CA GLN A 339 25.97 -0.17 15.14
C GLN A 339 25.89 1.12 14.32
N ALA A 340 25.57 1.02 13.03
CA ALA A 340 25.42 2.18 12.16
C ALA A 340 24.21 3.06 12.54
N LEU A 341 23.09 2.47 12.98
CA LEU A 341 21.93 3.21 13.51
C LEU A 341 22.30 3.97 14.79
N GLN A 342 22.96 3.33 15.75
CA GLN A 342 23.41 3.96 17.01
C GLN A 342 24.41 5.10 16.77
N GLU A 343 25.34 4.92 15.83
CA GLU A 343 26.27 5.97 15.44
C GLU A 343 25.55 7.14 14.78
N THR A 344 24.56 6.86 13.91
CA THR A 344 23.72 7.89 13.29
C THR A 344 22.92 8.65 14.35
N GLU A 345 22.29 7.95 15.30
CA GLU A 345 21.56 8.54 16.41
C GLU A 345 22.44 9.50 17.21
N ARG A 346 23.63 9.05 17.63
CA ARG A 346 24.60 9.87 18.37
C ARG A 346 24.98 11.13 17.58
N LEU A 347 25.35 10.98 16.31
CA LEU A 347 25.74 12.13 15.48
C LEU A 347 24.60 13.11 15.24
N VAL A 348 23.36 12.62 15.09
CA VAL A 348 22.19 13.50 14.98
C VAL A 348 21.96 14.27 16.27
N MET A 349 22.12 13.63 17.44
CA MET A 349 22.02 14.31 18.73
C MET A 349 23.16 15.30 18.97
N ASP A 350 24.38 15.00 18.52
CA ASP A 350 25.51 15.93 18.61
C ASP A 350 25.30 17.18 17.74
N LEU A 351 24.70 17.02 16.56
CA LEU A 351 24.46 18.13 15.61
C LEU A 351 23.19 18.94 15.92
N TYR A 352 22.11 18.27 16.33
CA TYR A 352 20.76 18.85 16.40
C TYR A 352 20.10 18.72 17.78
N GLY A 353 20.75 18.05 18.74
CA GLY A 353 20.15 17.71 20.03
C GLY A 353 19.73 18.91 20.87
N ASP A 354 20.54 19.98 20.90
CA ASP A 354 20.19 21.20 21.65
C ASP A 354 18.92 21.87 21.10
N GLY A 355 18.82 21.95 19.77
CA GLY A 355 17.64 22.50 19.09
C GLY A 355 16.40 21.63 19.28
N LEU A 356 16.55 20.31 19.18
CA LEU A 356 15.46 19.35 19.41
C LEU A 356 14.96 19.40 20.86
N LYS A 357 15.87 19.42 21.84
CA LYS A 357 15.50 19.51 23.26
C LYS A 357 14.83 20.86 23.59
N ALA A 358 15.29 21.95 23.01
CA ALA A 358 14.69 23.27 23.19
C ALA A 358 13.27 23.34 22.60
N ASP A 359 13.07 22.80 21.40
CA ASP A 359 11.75 22.76 20.73
C ASP A 359 10.77 21.88 21.52
N LEU A 360 11.25 20.76 22.07
CA LEU A 360 10.45 19.86 22.92
C LEU A 360 9.97 20.54 24.21
N ALA A 361 10.85 21.33 24.86
CA ALA A 361 10.54 22.06 26.09
C ALA A 361 9.55 23.21 25.89
N GLY A 362 9.42 23.71 24.66
CA GLY A 362 8.51 24.80 24.27
C GLY A 362 8.81 26.16 24.95
N PRO A 363 8.12 27.24 24.51
CA PRO A 363 8.28 28.55 25.14
C PRO A 363 7.65 28.55 26.54
N ALA A 364 8.41 29.06 27.53
CA ALA A 364 7.97 29.24 28.92
C ALA A 364 7.51 27.96 29.65
N GLY A 365 8.12 26.80 29.36
CA GLY A 365 7.86 25.55 30.10
C GLY A 365 6.52 24.89 29.79
N LEU A 366 5.83 25.35 28.73
CA LEU A 366 4.68 24.66 28.16
C LEU A 366 5.18 23.68 27.10
N PRO A 367 4.79 22.39 27.14
CA PRO A 367 5.21 21.42 26.13
C PRO A 367 4.84 21.90 24.72
N GLY A 368 5.77 21.77 23.77
CA GLY A 368 5.57 22.15 22.38
C GLY A 368 4.33 21.48 21.77
N ARG A 369 3.64 22.17 20.84
CA ARG A 369 2.54 21.58 20.05
C ARG A 369 3.12 20.64 18.97
N GLY A 370 3.63 19.48 19.38
CA GLY A 370 4.06 18.38 18.50
C GLY A 370 5.51 17.96 18.67
N PRO A 371 5.99 16.98 17.87
CA PRO A 371 7.37 16.54 17.87
C PRO A 371 8.34 17.70 17.65
N ALA A 372 9.41 17.70 18.44
CA ALA A 372 10.54 18.58 18.20
C ALA A 372 11.16 18.24 16.84
N ARG A 373 11.48 19.25 16.03
CA ARG A 373 11.90 19.04 14.63
C ARG A 373 13.16 19.81 14.23
N ALA A 374 14.16 19.07 13.75
CA ALA A 374 15.36 19.63 13.11
C ALA A 374 15.27 19.40 11.59
N ARG A 375 15.06 20.48 10.82
CA ARG A 375 14.98 20.42 9.35
C ARG A 375 16.34 20.71 8.73
N LEU A 376 16.75 19.92 7.75
CA LEU A 376 18.02 20.11 7.04
C LEU A 376 17.86 21.23 6.01
N PRO A 377 18.61 22.35 6.13
CA PRO A 377 18.55 23.42 5.14
C PRO A 377 18.83 22.88 3.75
N ARG A 378 17.98 23.24 2.78
CA ARG A 378 18.09 22.80 1.37
C ARG A 378 18.11 21.27 1.17
N GLY A 379 17.74 20.47 2.18
CA GLY A 379 17.83 19.01 2.10
C GLY A 379 19.28 18.49 2.02
N GLU A 380 20.26 19.30 2.39
CA GLU A 380 21.67 18.93 2.40
C GLU A 380 21.97 18.09 3.65
N LEU A 381 22.46 16.86 3.42
CA LEU A 381 22.81 15.94 4.50
C LEU A 381 24.27 16.21 4.93
N PRO A 382 24.53 16.48 6.22
CA PRO A 382 25.89 16.64 6.72
C PRO A 382 26.80 15.46 6.34
N GLU A 383 28.03 15.76 5.91
CA GLU A 383 29.00 14.75 5.44
C GLU A 383 29.25 13.65 6.47
N VAL A 384 29.32 14.02 7.76
CA VAL A 384 29.51 13.08 8.89
C VAL A 384 28.41 12.02 9.00
N LEU A 385 27.20 12.28 8.49
CA LEU A 385 26.09 11.34 8.50
C LEU A 385 26.08 10.40 7.28
N GLN A 386 26.78 10.75 6.20
CA GLN A 386 26.75 9.96 4.95
C GLN A 386 27.35 8.56 5.15
N GLY A 387 28.48 8.45 5.84
CA GLY A 387 29.13 7.16 6.10
C GLY A 387 28.25 6.18 6.89
N PRO A 388 27.76 6.56 8.08
CA PRO A 388 26.86 5.72 8.88
C PRO A 388 25.57 5.35 8.14
N LEU A 389 24.90 6.31 7.50
CA LEU A 389 23.68 6.04 6.72
C LEU A 389 23.94 5.10 5.53
N GLY A 390 25.11 5.22 4.89
CA GLY A 390 25.55 4.30 3.83
C GLY A 390 25.67 2.86 4.33
N ARG A 391 26.21 2.66 5.53
CA ARG A 391 26.27 1.34 6.18
C ARG A 391 24.88 0.81 6.56
N VAL A 392 23.99 1.67 7.06
CA VAL A 392 22.58 1.30 7.32
C VAL A 392 21.94 0.77 6.02
N ALA A 393 22.03 1.53 4.92
CA ALA A 393 21.45 1.12 3.65
C ALA A 393 22.07 -0.19 3.11
N HIS A 394 23.40 -0.32 3.17
CA HIS A 394 24.08 -1.53 2.70
C HIS A 394 23.66 -2.79 3.48
N HIS A 395 23.68 -2.73 4.82
CA HIS A 395 23.35 -3.90 5.63
C HIS A 395 21.84 -4.18 5.70
N ALA A 396 20.99 -3.16 5.66
CA ALA A 396 19.54 -3.36 5.51
C ALA A 396 19.20 -4.07 4.19
N SER A 397 19.86 -3.68 3.09
CA SER A 397 19.70 -4.34 1.79
C SER A 397 20.14 -5.80 1.81
N GLY A 398 21.33 -6.09 2.37
CA GLY A 398 21.82 -7.47 2.48
C GLY A 398 20.91 -8.35 3.36
N PHE A 399 20.43 -7.80 4.47
CA PHE A 399 19.50 -8.51 5.35
C PHE A 399 18.14 -8.78 4.66
N LEU A 400 17.60 -7.81 3.92
CA LEU A 400 16.38 -8.02 3.13
C LEU A 400 16.55 -9.12 2.09
N GLU A 401 17.71 -9.21 1.45
CA GLU A 401 17.98 -10.25 0.46
C GLU A 401 17.99 -11.64 1.11
N ALA A 402 18.68 -11.81 2.24
CA ALA A 402 18.63 -13.07 3.01
C ALA A 402 17.20 -13.43 3.43
N LEU A 403 16.40 -12.46 3.89
CA LEU A 403 14.98 -12.69 4.23
C LEU A 403 14.15 -13.13 3.02
N ARG A 404 14.40 -12.58 1.83
CA ARG A 404 13.72 -13.00 0.59
C ARG A 404 14.04 -14.44 0.23
N VAL A 405 15.30 -14.86 0.38
CA VAL A 405 15.70 -16.26 0.12
C VAL A 405 15.02 -17.20 1.12
N ILE A 406 15.05 -16.88 2.42
CA ILE A 406 14.37 -17.67 3.46
C ILE A 406 12.85 -17.75 3.19
N ALA A 407 12.23 -16.61 2.84
CA ALA A 407 10.82 -16.54 2.49
C ALA A 407 10.48 -17.38 1.25
N SER A 408 11.39 -17.46 0.27
CA SER A 408 11.24 -18.31 -0.91
C SER A 408 11.32 -19.80 -0.55
N ALA A 409 12.33 -20.20 0.24
CA ALA A 409 12.50 -21.58 0.70
C ALA A 409 11.27 -22.06 1.50
N LEU A 410 10.76 -21.25 2.42
CA LEU A 410 9.52 -21.54 3.15
C LEU A 410 8.33 -21.79 2.21
N ARG A 411 8.16 -20.99 1.16
CA ARG A 411 7.05 -21.17 0.20
C ARG A 411 7.20 -22.46 -0.61
N VAL A 412 8.42 -22.88 -0.91
CA VAL A 412 8.70 -24.17 -1.57
C VAL A 412 8.31 -25.31 -0.63
N GLU A 413 8.79 -25.30 0.61
CA GLU A 413 8.45 -26.32 1.62
C GLU A 413 6.95 -26.42 1.88
N MET A 414 6.24 -25.29 1.93
CA MET A 414 4.77 -25.28 2.07
C MET A 414 4.06 -25.98 0.91
N ARG A 415 4.64 -25.92 -0.29
CA ARG A 415 4.09 -26.59 -1.48
C ARG A 415 4.38 -28.09 -1.42
N GLU A 416 5.56 -28.48 -0.97
CA GLU A 416 6.01 -29.88 -0.94
C GLU A 416 5.41 -30.66 0.24
N GLN A 417 5.15 -29.98 1.36
CA GLN A 417 4.58 -30.56 2.57
C GLN A 417 3.27 -29.88 2.99
N PRO A 418 2.14 -30.15 2.31
CA PRO A 418 0.84 -29.54 2.63
C PRO A 418 0.38 -29.76 4.08
N ALA A 419 0.76 -30.90 4.68
CA ALA A 419 0.46 -31.20 6.08
C ALA A 419 1.11 -30.20 7.06
N MET A 420 2.31 -29.71 6.74
CA MET A 420 3.06 -28.76 7.57
C MET A 420 2.79 -27.30 7.18
N ALA A 421 2.05 -27.04 6.10
CA ALA A 421 1.84 -25.69 5.56
C ALA A 421 1.24 -24.72 6.60
N ARG A 422 0.41 -25.19 7.54
CA ARG A 422 -0.10 -24.37 8.66
C ARG A 422 1.03 -23.91 9.58
N LYS A 423 1.89 -24.81 10.07
CA LYS A 423 3.04 -24.47 10.92
C LYS A 423 4.04 -23.56 10.18
N LEU A 424 4.35 -23.89 8.93
CA LEU A 424 5.26 -23.10 8.07
C LEU A 424 4.73 -21.68 7.81
N SER A 425 3.41 -21.51 7.65
CA SER A 425 2.80 -20.19 7.50
C SER A 425 2.90 -19.33 8.76
N THR A 426 3.06 -19.93 9.94
CA THR A 426 3.28 -19.21 11.20
C THR A 426 4.70 -18.66 11.24
N LEU A 427 5.69 -19.50 10.92
CA LEU A 427 7.10 -19.09 10.80
C LEU A 427 7.26 -17.98 9.74
N TYR A 428 6.59 -18.12 8.60
CA TYR A 428 6.56 -17.10 7.56
C TYR A 428 6.01 -15.76 8.08
N ALA A 429 4.91 -15.81 8.84
CA ALA A 429 4.28 -14.62 9.40
C ALA A 429 5.17 -13.92 10.45
N GLN A 430 5.92 -14.68 11.26
CA GLN A 430 6.88 -14.14 12.24
C GLN A 430 7.99 -13.32 11.59
N LEU A 431 8.50 -13.77 10.44
CA LEU A 431 9.48 -13.02 9.64
C LEU A 431 8.82 -11.82 8.96
N GLY A 432 7.63 -12.04 8.39
CA GLY A 432 6.85 -11.03 7.70
C GLY A 432 6.44 -9.84 8.56
N ALA A 433 6.21 -10.02 9.87
CA ALA A 433 5.79 -8.94 10.76
C ALA A 433 6.82 -7.79 10.86
N LEU A 434 8.11 -8.11 10.79
CA LEU A 434 9.21 -7.15 10.96
C LEU A 434 9.87 -6.73 9.64
N ALA A 435 9.68 -7.50 8.56
CA ALA A 435 10.27 -7.18 7.25
C ALA A 435 9.91 -5.77 6.73
N PRO A 436 8.66 -5.25 6.84
CA PRO A 436 8.33 -3.90 6.42
C PRO A 436 9.11 -2.80 7.16
N ARG A 437 9.46 -3.03 8.43
CA ARG A 437 10.26 -2.08 9.22
C ARG A 437 11.70 -2.01 8.69
N LEU A 438 12.24 -3.14 8.24
CA LEU A 438 13.55 -3.20 7.59
C LEU A 438 13.53 -2.54 6.21
N GLU A 439 12.47 -2.74 5.42
CA GLU A 439 12.25 -2.04 4.14
C GLU A 439 12.17 -0.52 4.33
N GLN A 440 11.38 -0.05 5.30
CA GLN A 440 11.30 1.37 5.65
C GLN A 440 12.66 1.95 6.08
N THR A 441 13.46 1.18 6.81
CA THR A 441 14.82 1.59 7.22
C THR A 441 15.71 1.78 5.99
N LEU A 442 15.68 0.82 5.05
CA LEU A 442 16.44 0.91 3.80
C LEU A 442 16.00 2.12 2.95
N ASP A 443 14.70 2.25 2.70
CA ASP A 443 14.13 3.31 1.85
C ASP A 443 14.43 4.70 2.43
N THR A 444 14.38 4.84 3.76
CA THR A 444 14.72 6.09 4.44
C THR A 444 16.19 6.42 4.34
N ALA A 445 17.07 5.45 4.61
CA ALA A 445 18.51 5.66 4.47
C ALA A 445 18.90 6.05 3.03
N GLN A 446 18.33 5.36 2.02
CA GLN A 446 18.58 5.68 0.61
C GLN A 446 18.08 7.07 0.23
N LEU A 447 16.89 7.47 0.66
CA LEU A 447 16.36 8.80 0.33
C LEU A 447 17.08 9.93 1.06
N LEU A 448 17.59 9.69 2.28
CA LEU A 448 18.47 10.63 3.00
C LEU A 448 19.80 10.83 2.29
N LEU A 449 20.39 9.75 1.75
CA LEU A 449 21.66 9.78 1.01
C LEU A 449 21.53 10.35 -0.39
N ARG A 450 20.30 10.46 -0.93
CA ARG A 450 20.09 10.98 -2.27
C ARG A 450 20.45 12.46 -2.37
N GLU A 451 21.38 12.75 -3.25
CA GLU A 451 21.69 14.11 -3.68
C GLU A 451 20.81 14.53 -4.87
N ALA A 452 20.47 15.81 -4.93
CA ALA A 452 19.74 16.35 -6.06
C ALA A 452 20.73 16.69 -7.17
N ALA A 453 20.34 16.44 -8.43
CA ALA A 453 21.04 17.02 -9.56
C ALA A 453 20.99 18.57 -9.50
N PRO A 454 21.92 19.30 -10.12
CA PRO A 454 22.03 20.76 -10.00
C PRO A 454 20.74 21.54 -10.28
N ASP A 455 19.89 21.03 -11.18
CA ASP A 455 18.60 21.64 -11.57
C ASP A 455 17.37 20.96 -10.94
N ALA A 456 17.59 19.98 -10.06
CA ALA A 456 16.51 19.22 -9.42
C ALA A 456 16.20 19.74 -8.03
N VAL A 457 14.92 19.69 -7.65
CA VAL A 457 14.53 20.02 -6.27
C VAL A 457 14.93 18.88 -5.34
N PRO A 458 15.71 19.15 -4.28
CA PRO A 458 16.15 18.12 -3.33
C PRO A 458 14.97 17.53 -2.54
N ALA A 459 15.18 16.34 -1.98
CA ALA A 459 14.26 15.79 -1.01
C ALA A 459 14.31 16.63 0.28
N ALA A 460 13.16 16.85 0.90
CA ALA A 460 13.10 17.33 2.27
C ALA A 460 13.62 16.24 3.20
N LYS A 461 14.50 16.63 4.12
CA LYS A 461 15.10 15.73 5.12
C LYS A 461 14.99 16.39 6.49
N TRP A 462 14.56 15.65 7.49
CA TRP A 462 14.44 16.18 8.85
C TRP A 462 14.52 15.07 9.90
N PHE A 463 14.84 15.46 11.13
CA PHE A 463 14.82 14.60 12.30
C PHE A 463 13.72 15.05 13.25
N THR A 464 13.05 14.09 13.89
CA THR A 464 12.07 14.36 14.96
C THR A 464 12.53 13.72 16.26
N LEU A 465 12.31 14.42 17.37
CA LEU A 465 12.45 13.88 18.72
C LEU A 465 11.08 13.94 19.41
N GLU A 466 10.59 12.77 19.81
CA GLU A 466 9.35 12.59 20.56
C GLU A 466 9.64 11.97 21.92
N VAL A 467 8.81 12.23 22.92
CA VAL A 467 8.88 11.55 24.23
C VAL A 467 7.59 10.77 24.41
N ASP A 468 7.75 9.47 24.58
CA ASP A 468 6.67 8.52 24.80
C ASP A 468 6.91 7.84 26.15
N GLY A 469 6.14 8.26 27.15
CA GLY A 469 6.41 7.93 28.56
C GLY A 469 7.78 8.44 29.01
N ASP A 470 8.63 7.53 29.47
CA ASP A 470 10.00 7.83 29.92
C ASP A 470 11.06 7.68 28.80
N GLN A 471 10.65 7.34 27.57
CA GLN A 471 11.58 7.07 26.48
C GLN A 471 11.53 8.17 25.41
N ALA A 472 12.70 8.71 25.09
CA ALA A 472 12.87 9.58 23.93
C ALA A 472 13.01 8.72 22.65
N MET A 473 12.29 9.09 21.60
CA MET A 473 12.29 8.43 20.30
C MET A 473 12.82 9.41 19.25
N LEU A 474 14.00 9.12 18.71
CA LEU A 474 14.59 9.87 17.61
C LEU A 474 14.28 9.17 16.29
N GLN A 475 13.69 9.90 15.35
CA GLN A 475 13.37 9.38 14.01
C GLN A 475 13.98 10.26 12.92
N ALA A 476 14.41 9.61 11.84
CA ALA A 476 14.83 10.28 10.61
C ALA A 476 13.72 10.19 9.57
N HIS A 477 13.51 11.26 8.82
CA HIS A 477 12.48 11.36 7.81
C HIS A 477 13.06 11.94 6.52
N ALA A 478 12.56 11.43 5.39
CA ALA A 478 12.84 11.98 4.08
C ALA A 478 11.59 11.95 3.20
N SER A 479 11.39 12.98 2.38
CA SER A 479 10.26 13.04 1.46
C SER A 479 10.60 13.89 0.22
N PRO A 480 10.19 13.50 -0.99
CA PRO A 480 10.33 14.37 -2.16
C PRO A 480 9.55 15.67 -1.98
N LEU A 481 10.15 16.84 -2.20
CA LEU A 481 9.44 18.13 -2.00
C LEU A 481 8.35 18.40 -3.03
N LEU A 482 8.59 18.03 -4.29
CA LEU A 482 7.64 18.24 -5.38
C LEU A 482 7.10 16.89 -5.85
N PRO A 483 5.80 16.60 -5.63
CA PRO A 483 5.21 15.35 -6.10
C PRO A 483 5.17 15.31 -7.63
N GLY A 484 5.23 16.46 -8.31
CA GLY A 484 5.16 16.55 -9.77
C GLY A 484 6.25 15.75 -10.50
N ALA A 485 7.50 15.80 -10.04
CA ALA A 485 8.59 15.04 -10.65
C ALA A 485 8.41 13.53 -10.41
N THR A 486 8.04 13.15 -9.18
CA THR A 486 7.77 11.75 -8.82
C THR A 486 6.58 11.19 -9.58
N LEU A 487 5.46 11.92 -9.65
CA LEU A 487 4.28 11.54 -10.43
C LEU A 487 4.60 11.46 -11.92
N ARG A 488 5.42 12.37 -12.46
CA ARG A 488 5.88 12.29 -13.86
C ARG A 488 6.63 11.00 -14.14
N HIS A 489 7.55 10.62 -13.27
CA HIS A 489 8.37 9.43 -13.45
C HIS A 489 7.61 8.13 -13.14
N GLN A 490 6.73 8.11 -12.14
CA GLN A 490 6.11 6.88 -11.65
C GLN A 490 4.70 6.62 -12.19
N LEU A 491 3.88 7.66 -12.36
CA LEU A 491 2.50 7.56 -12.82
C LEU A 491 2.37 7.95 -14.29
N TRP A 492 2.72 9.20 -14.65
CA TRP A 492 2.49 9.75 -15.99
C TRP A 492 3.36 9.11 -17.07
N SER A 493 4.48 8.49 -16.70
CA SER A 493 5.30 7.67 -17.61
C SER A 493 4.62 6.37 -18.01
N LYS A 494 3.64 5.89 -17.23
CA LYS A 494 2.91 4.63 -17.48
C LYS A 494 1.53 4.88 -18.09
N VAL A 495 0.86 5.97 -17.73
CA VAL A 495 -0.49 6.31 -18.22
C VAL A 495 -0.41 6.87 -19.64
N ARG A 496 -1.29 6.40 -20.53
CA ARG A 496 -1.38 6.87 -21.92
C ARG A 496 -2.68 7.61 -22.25
N GLY A 497 -3.77 7.31 -21.55
CA GLY A 497 -5.09 7.95 -21.70
C GLY A 497 -5.76 8.16 -20.37
#